data_AF-A0A180F823-F1
#
_entry.id   AF-A0A180F823-F1
#
_cell.length_a   1.000
_cell.length_b   1.000
_cell.length_c   1.000
_cell.angle_alpha   90.00
_cell.angle_beta   90.00
_cell.angle_gamma   90.00
#
_symmetry.space_group_name_H-M   'P 1'
#
loop_
_entity.id
_entity.type
_entity.pdbx_description
1 polymer ?
#
loop_
_entity_poly.entity_id
_entity_poly.type
_entity_poly.pdbx_seq_one_letter_code
_entity_poly.pdbx_strand_id
1 'polypeptide(L)'
;MTDQERFMHKKDYKQKNSRLKGLIKGLEKSIWQAEKEIKEFIESGEILYEWHKRLCTAEGTGNKTAIKMTVVTKRFTDFTDARKFCCHVGAAPFSYLSESGIWSRSRVSQRVDRGIKALLHMATPVVAARCRGKLHHDCYERKAAEGKNKMSAPNAVRAKLVHRMFAVIRNNQDYQKDYVNALV
;
A
#
# COMPACT_ATOMS: atom_id res chain seq x y z
N MET A 1 7.38 16.20 -21.03
CA MET A 1 6.97 17.61 -21.11
C MET A 1 6.77 17.97 -22.56
N THR A 2 5.55 17.77 -23.05
CA THR A 2 5.08 18.16 -24.39
C THR A 2 4.08 19.31 -24.33
N ASP A 3 3.61 19.60 -23.11
CA ASP A 3 2.65 20.61 -22.71
C ASP A 3 3.05 22.04 -23.09
N GLN A 4 4.35 22.35 -23.18
CA GLN A 4 4.85 23.69 -23.51
C GLN A 4 5.33 23.84 -24.96
N GLU A 5 5.27 22.78 -25.77
CA GLU A 5 5.83 22.77 -27.13
C GLU A 5 5.18 23.79 -28.05
N ARG A 6 3.89 24.08 -27.83
CA ARG A 6 3.09 25.02 -28.62
C ARG A 6 3.12 26.46 -28.11
N PHE A 7 3.66 26.68 -26.90
CA PHE A 7 3.62 27.97 -26.20
C PHE A 7 4.99 28.65 -26.12
N MET A 8 6.05 28.00 -26.61
CA MET A 8 7.43 28.52 -26.61
C MET A 8 8.03 28.52 -28.01
N HIS A 9 8.98 29.44 -28.23
CA HIS A 9 9.76 29.42 -29.46
C HIS A 9 10.54 28.11 -29.59
N LYS A 10 10.54 27.50 -30.80
CA LYS A 10 11.01 26.12 -31.03
C LYS A 10 12.45 25.88 -30.56
N LYS A 11 13.33 26.87 -30.71
CA LYS A 11 14.74 26.79 -30.30
C LYS A 11 14.87 26.70 -28.77
N ASP A 12 14.15 27.55 -28.05
CA ASP A 12 14.21 27.64 -26.59
C ASP A 12 13.58 26.40 -25.94
N TYR A 13 12.47 25.91 -26.52
CA TYR A 13 11.85 24.65 -26.10
C TYR A 13 12.81 23.47 -26.24
N LYS A 14 13.49 23.32 -27.40
CA LYS A 14 14.46 22.24 -27.61
C LYS A 14 15.60 22.28 -26.60
N GLN A 15 16.16 23.47 -26.35
CA GLN A 15 17.26 23.63 -25.40
C GLN A 15 16.82 23.32 -23.97
N LYS A 16 15.66 23.83 -23.53
CA LYS A 16 15.07 23.54 -22.23
C LYS A 16 14.77 22.06 -22.04
N ASN A 17 14.12 21.42 -23.01
CA ASN A 17 13.75 20.01 -22.95
C ASN A 17 15.01 19.12 -22.86
N SER A 18 16.07 19.45 -23.60
CA SER A 18 17.35 18.73 -23.51
C SER A 18 17.95 18.80 -22.09
N ARG A 19 18.01 20.01 -21.50
CA ARG A 19 18.49 20.20 -20.13
C ARG A 19 17.66 19.40 -19.11
N LEU A 20 16.33 19.49 -19.20
CA LEU A 20 15.42 18.78 -18.28
C LEU A 20 15.52 17.26 -18.42
N LYS A 21 15.65 16.73 -19.64
CA LYS A 21 15.89 15.30 -19.85
C LYS A 21 17.19 14.84 -19.20
N GLY A 22 18.25 15.66 -19.26
CA GLY A 22 19.51 15.39 -18.56
C GLY A 22 19.31 15.31 -17.03
N LEU A 23 18.58 16.28 -16.47
CA LEU A 23 18.27 16.31 -15.03
C LEU A 23 17.42 15.11 -14.59
N ILE A 24 16.37 14.78 -15.35
CA ILE A 24 15.51 13.61 -15.07
C ILE A 24 16.34 12.33 -15.05
N LYS A 25 17.20 12.11 -16.05
CA LYS A 25 18.11 10.95 -16.08
C LYS A 25 19.04 10.90 -14.87
N GLY A 26 19.56 12.06 -14.44
CA GLY A 26 20.38 12.15 -13.24
C GLY A 26 19.62 11.72 -11.99
N LEU A 27 18.39 12.22 -11.81
CA LEU A 27 17.53 11.86 -10.68
C LEU A 27 17.11 10.38 -10.72
N GLU A 28 16.78 9.84 -11.90
CA GLU A 28 16.48 8.42 -12.08
C GLU A 28 17.67 7.54 -11.66
N LYS A 29 18.89 7.94 -12.02
CA LYS A 29 20.11 7.24 -11.61
C LYS A 29 20.31 7.27 -10.09
N SER A 30 20.10 8.42 -9.45
CA SER A 30 20.20 8.54 -7.99
C SER A 30 19.14 7.71 -7.27
N ILE A 31 17.90 7.66 -7.78
CA ILE A 31 16.84 6.79 -7.25
C ILE A 31 17.25 5.33 -7.37
N TRP A 32 17.77 4.91 -8.52
CA TRP A 32 18.22 3.53 -8.74
C TRP A 32 19.37 3.14 -7.80
N GLN A 33 20.34 4.03 -7.57
CA GLN A 33 21.43 3.79 -6.62
C GLN A 33 20.89 3.59 -5.20
N ALA A 34 20.01 4.47 -4.73
CA ALA A 34 19.40 4.34 -3.41
C ALA A 34 18.56 3.04 -3.28
N GLU A 35 17.79 2.67 -4.30
CA GLU A 35 17.03 1.41 -4.30
C GLU A 35 17.95 0.17 -4.25
N LYS A 36 19.11 0.24 -4.92
CA LYS A 36 20.13 -0.82 -4.88
C LYS A 36 20.74 -0.95 -3.48
N GLU A 37 21.13 0.16 -2.86
CA GLU A 37 21.69 0.18 -1.50
C GLU A 37 20.69 -0.38 -0.48
N ILE A 38 19.41 -0.02 -0.58
CA ILE A 38 18.35 -0.56 0.28
C ILE A 38 18.24 -2.08 0.11
N LYS A 39 18.29 -2.57 -1.14
CA LYS A 39 18.20 -4.00 -1.43
C LYS A 39 19.38 -4.77 -0.84
N GLU A 40 20.61 -4.28 -1.06
CA GLU A 40 21.83 -4.88 -0.52
C GLU A 40 21.81 -4.90 1.02
N PHE A 41 21.30 -3.85 1.64
CA PHE A 41 21.12 -3.80 3.10
C PHE A 41 20.11 -4.83 3.61
N ILE A 42 19.03 -5.08 2.87
CA ILE A 42 18.04 -6.11 3.23
C ILE A 42 18.64 -7.51 3.08
N GLU A 43 19.38 -7.75 1.99
CA GLU A 43 20.00 -9.05 1.69
C GLU A 43 21.15 -9.40 2.63
N SER A 44 21.83 -8.41 3.23
CA SER A 44 22.90 -8.66 4.20
C SER A 44 22.41 -9.17 5.55
N GLY A 45 21.15 -8.95 5.92
CA GLY A 45 20.56 -9.41 7.17
C GLY A 45 19.60 -10.57 6.98
N GLU A 46 19.97 -11.79 7.42
CA GLU A 46 19.16 -13.01 7.23
C GLU A 46 17.71 -12.83 7.69
N ILE A 47 17.50 -12.29 8.89
CA ILE A 47 16.14 -12.16 9.43
C ILE A 47 15.33 -11.08 8.69
N LEU A 48 15.97 -9.97 8.31
CA LEU A 48 15.30 -8.90 7.59
C LEU A 48 14.90 -9.38 6.18
N TYR A 49 15.77 -10.15 5.54
CA TYR A 49 15.53 -10.78 4.25
C TYR A 49 14.33 -11.74 4.30
N GLU A 50 14.30 -12.65 5.27
CA GLU A 50 13.17 -13.58 5.41
C GLU A 50 11.83 -12.87 5.61
N TRP A 51 11.81 -11.84 6.46
CA TRP A 51 10.60 -11.07 6.72
C TRP A 51 10.13 -10.32 5.48
N HIS A 52 11.06 -9.68 4.78
CA HIS A 52 10.77 -9.00 3.52
C HIS A 52 10.25 -9.99 2.47
N LYS A 53 10.89 -11.15 2.31
CA LYS A 53 10.47 -12.22 1.40
C LYS A 53 9.05 -12.69 1.74
N ARG A 54 8.77 -12.99 3.01
CA ARG A 54 7.44 -13.39 3.50
C ARG A 54 6.38 -12.33 3.17
N LEU A 55 6.65 -11.06 3.44
CA LEU A 55 5.71 -9.97 3.12
C LEU A 55 5.42 -9.89 1.62
N CYS A 56 6.42 -10.07 0.77
CA CYS A 56 6.25 -10.06 -0.68
C CYS A 56 5.44 -11.26 -1.22
N THR A 57 5.30 -12.36 -0.45
CA THR A 57 4.40 -13.46 -0.83
C THR A 57 2.93 -13.07 -0.75
N ALA A 58 2.57 -12.09 0.10
CA ALA A 58 1.21 -11.64 0.25
C ALA A 58 0.74 -10.92 -1.02
N GLU A 59 -0.33 -11.41 -1.63
CA GLU A 59 -0.89 -10.87 -2.88
C GLU A 59 -1.11 -9.35 -2.80
N GLY A 60 -0.54 -8.61 -3.76
CA GLY A 60 -0.63 -7.16 -3.80
C GLY A 60 0.47 -6.41 -3.05
N THR A 61 1.37 -7.13 -2.37
CA THR A 61 2.49 -6.53 -1.67
C THR A 61 3.71 -6.51 -2.59
N GLY A 62 4.09 -5.32 -3.05
CA GLY A 62 5.37 -5.11 -3.74
C GLY A 62 6.49 -4.75 -2.77
N ASN A 63 7.74 -4.79 -3.24
CA ASN A 63 8.95 -4.47 -2.45
C ASN A 63 8.82 -3.14 -1.69
N LYS A 64 8.41 -2.06 -2.36
CA LYS A 64 8.27 -0.73 -1.72
C LYS A 64 7.25 -0.73 -0.59
N THR A 65 6.14 -1.47 -0.76
CA THR A 65 5.11 -1.63 0.27
C THR A 65 5.62 -2.46 1.44
N ALA A 66 6.34 -3.57 1.18
CA ALA A 66 6.94 -4.41 2.21
C ALA A 66 7.99 -3.64 3.04
N ILE A 67 8.88 -2.89 2.38
CA ILE A 67 9.89 -2.06 3.02
C ILE A 67 9.22 -0.98 3.89
N LYS A 68 8.28 -0.20 3.31
CA LYS A 68 7.60 0.85 4.07
C LYS A 68 6.80 0.28 5.24
N MET A 69 6.15 -0.87 5.06
CA MET A 69 5.45 -1.56 6.15
C MET A 69 6.43 -1.92 7.28
N THR A 70 7.56 -2.53 6.94
CA THR A 70 8.60 -2.92 7.91
C THR A 70 9.16 -1.71 8.67
N VAL A 71 9.41 -0.59 7.99
CA VAL A 71 9.90 0.64 8.63
C VAL A 71 8.86 1.26 9.56
N VAL A 72 7.60 1.41 9.10
CA VAL A 72 6.55 2.06 9.89
C VAL A 72 6.15 1.23 11.10
N THR A 73 6.17 -0.11 11.00
CA THR A 73 5.85 -0.99 12.13
C THR A 73 7.06 -1.30 13.01
N LYS A 74 8.25 -0.78 12.67
CA LYS A 74 9.54 -1.17 13.25
C LYS A 74 9.71 -2.69 13.32
N ARG A 75 9.52 -3.37 12.18
CA ARG A 75 9.51 -4.85 12.11
C ARG A 75 8.40 -5.45 13.00
N PHE A 76 7.21 -4.85 12.96
CA PHE A 76 6.01 -5.29 13.67
C PHE A 76 6.17 -5.34 15.20
N THR A 77 7.14 -4.63 15.78
CA THR A 77 7.28 -4.50 17.23
C THR A 77 6.33 -3.43 17.79
N ASP A 78 6.13 -2.34 17.04
CA ASP A 78 5.29 -1.22 17.50
C ASP A 78 3.79 -1.55 17.45
N PHE A 79 3.40 -2.50 16.60
CA PHE A 79 2.01 -2.89 16.41
C PHE A 79 1.88 -4.40 16.44
N THR A 80 1.14 -4.92 17.42
CA THR A 80 0.74 -6.33 17.51
C THR A 80 -0.65 -6.59 16.93
N ASP A 81 -1.55 -5.59 16.99
CA ASP A 81 -2.92 -5.67 16.46
C ASP A 81 -3.03 -4.94 15.12
N ALA A 82 -3.37 -5.70 14.08
CA ALA A 82 -3.63 -5.19 12.73
C ALA A 82 -4.73 -4.11 12.70
N ARG A 83 -5.72 -4.14 13.60
CA ARG A 83 -6.77 -3.11 13.70
C ARG A 83 -6.21 -1.78 14.15
N LYS A 84 -5.31 -1.78 15.15
CA LYS A 84 -4.61 -0.57 15.61
C LYS A 84 -3.79 0.04 14.47
N PHE A 85 -3.13 -0.81 13.68
CA PHE A 85 -2.41 -0.36 12.50
C PHE A 85 -3.36 0.17 11.40
N CYS A 86 -4.52 -0.46 11.19
CA CYS A 86 -5.53 0.07 10.27
C CYS A 86 -6.01 1.47 10.66
N CYS A 87 -6.08 1.78 11.95
CA CYS A 87 -6.35 3.14 12.42
C CYS A 87 -5.21 4.11 12.05
N HIS A 88 -3.96 3.71 12.29
CA HIS A 88 -2.77 4.51 11.99
C HIS A 88 -2.63 4.83 10.49
N VAL A 89 -2.99 3.90 9.61
CA VAL A 89 -2.92 4.08 8.15
C VAL A 89 -4.18 4.75 7.57
N GLY A 90 -5.25 4.89 8.35
CA GLY A 90 -6.52 5.40 7.82
C GLY A 90 -7.21 4.42 6.90
N ALA A 91 -7.30 3.17 7.32
CA ALA A 91 -8.14 2.14 6.73
C ALA A 91 -9.38 1.85 7.59
N ALA A 92 -9.35 2.12 8.90
CA ALA A 92 -10.50 1.93 9.78
C ALA A 92 -11.46 3.15 9.73
N PRO A 93 -12.76 2.96 9.44
CA PRO A 93 -13.76 4.00 9.60
C PRO A 93 -14.20 4.11 11.07
N PHE A 94 -14.44 5.34 11.52
CA PHE A 94 -14.96 5.65 12.85
C PHE A 94 -16.37 6.21 12.74
N SER A 95 -17.30 5.71 13.53
CA SER A 95 -18.63 6.31 13.74
C SER A 95 -18.63 7.12 15.03
N TYR A 96 -19.14 8.35 14.97
CA TYR A 96 -19.40 9.16 16.16
C TYR A 96 -20.89 9.11 16.48
N LEU A 97 -21.21 8.76 17.72
CA LEU A 97 -22.55 8.80 18.30
C LEU A 97 -22.63 10.05 19.18
N SER A 98 -23.56 10.95 18.88
CA SER A 98 -23.84 12.06 19.80
C SER A 98 -24.64 11.56 21.01
N GLU A 99 -24.52 12.26 22.14
CA GLU A 99 -25.36 11.99 23.33
C GLU A 99 -26.86 12.12 23.02
N SER A 100 -27.23 12.90 22.00
CA SER A 100 -28.60 13.02 21.48
C SER A 100 -29.07 11.86 20.57
N GLY A 101 -28.29 10.78 20.44
CA GLY A 101 -28.65 9.60 19.65
C GLY A 101 -28.52 9.77 18.13
N ILE A 102 -27.91 10.84 17.65
CA ILE A 102 -27.72 11.09 16.22
C ILE A 102 -26.44 10.40 15.76
N TRP A 103 -26.59 9.49 14.79
CA TRP A 103 -25.49 8.77 14.18
C TRP A 103 -24.85 9.59 13.06
N SER A 104 -23.57 9.92 13.23
CA SER A 104 -22.79 10.51 12.14
C SER A 104 -22.39 9.44 11.11
N ARG A 105 -22.23 9.86 9.85
CA ARG A 105 -21.65 9.00 8.81
C ARG A 105 -20.24 8.57 9.22
N SER A 106 -19.94 7.28 9.09
CA SER A 106 -18.60 6.78 9.41
C SER A 106 -17.54 7.42 8.52
N ARG A 107 -16.49 7.97 9.13
CA ARG A 107 -15.38 8.64 8.44
C ARG A 107 -14.05 8.05 8.86
N VAL A 108 -13.10 8.07 7.95
CA VAL A 108 -11.72 7.70 8.25
C VAL A 108 -10.99 8.95 8.78
N SER A 109 -10.13 8.77 9.78
CA SER A 109 -9.28 9.85 10.29
C SER A 109 -8.36 10.43 9.20
N GLN A 110 -8.10 11.73 9.27
CA GLN A 110 -7.10 12.41 8.43
C GLN A 110 -5.70 12.41 9.06
N ARG A 111 -5.60 12.07 10.36
CA ARG A 111 -4.34 11.95 11.11
C ARG A 111 -3.75 10.56 10.88
N VAL A 112 -3.12 10.38 9.74
CA VAL A 112 -2.67 9.07 9.25
C VAL A 112 -1.34 9.21 8.51
N ASP A 113 -0.51 8.16 8.48
CA ASP A 113 0.64 8.12 7.58
C ASP A 113 0.14 8.03 6.13
N ARG A 114 0.20 9.17 5.43
CA ARG A 114 -0.28 9.31 4.05
C ARG A 114 0.59 8.53 3.06
N GLY A 115 1.86 8.30 3.38
CA GLY A 115 2.80 7.57 2.52
C GLY A 115 2.43 6.09 2.43
N ILE A 116 2.27 5.41 3.57
CA ILE A 116 1.81 4.01 3.57
C ILE A 116 0.38 3.87 3.05
N LYS A 117 -0.50 4.85 3.35
CA LYS A 117 -1.86 4.87 2.81
C LYS A 117 -1.87 4.92 1.27
N ALA A 118 -1.00 5.74 0.67
CA ALA A 118 -0.86 5.84 -0.78
C ALA A 118 -0.36 4.52 -1.39
N LEU A 119 0.66 3.89 -0.80
CA LEU A 119 1.18 2.60 -1.28
C LEU A 119 0.11 1.50 -1.24
N LEU A 120 -0.63 1.38 -0.12
CA LEU A 120 -1.73 0.42 -0.01
C LEU A 120 -2.89 0.75 -0.96
N HIS A 121 -3.14 2.02 -1.21
CA HIS A 121 -4.15 2.43 -2.19
C HIS A 121 -3.77 2.01 -3.60
N MET A 122 -2.51 2.17 -3.99
CA MET A 122 -1.99 1.72 -5.29
C MET A 122 -1.97 0.18 -5.42
N ALA A 123 -1.77 -0.54 -4.32
CA ALA A 123 -1.86 -2.00 -4.31
C ALA A 123 -3.30 -2.51 -4.52
N THR A 124 -4.30 -1.75 -4.07
CA THR A 124 -5.72 -2.13 -4.10
C THR A 124 -6.25 -2.51 -5.50
N PRO A 125 -6.10 -1.69 -6.56
CA PRO A 125 -6.59 -2.03 -7.89
C PRO A 125 -5.84 -3.23 -8.50
N VAL A 126 -4.55 -3.40 -8.19
CA VAL A 126 -3.76 -4.57 -8.65
C VAL A 126 -4.35 -5.85 -8.08
N VAL A 127 -4.65 -5.86 -6.78
CA VAL A 127 -5.26 -6.99 -6.11
C VAL A 127 -6.69 -7.22 -6.60
N ALA A 128 -7.50 -6.17 -6.72
CA ALA A 128 -8.85 -6.32 -7.24
C ALA A 128 -8.86 -6.88 -8.68
N ALA A 129 -8.07 -6.31 -9.60
CA ALA A 129 -8.10 -6.71 -11.00
C ALA A 129 -7.42 -8.06 -11.29
N ARG A 130 -6.25 -8.33 -10.68
CA ARG A 130 -5.44 -9.52 -10.99
C ARG A 130 -5.79 -10.75 -10.17
N CYS A 131 -6.60 -10.60 -9.13
CA CYS A 131 -6.99 -11.70 -8.25
C CYS A 131 -8.49 -11.99 -8.31
N ARG A 132 -9.05 -12.09 -9.52
CA ARG A 132 -10.44 -12.55 -9.72
C ARG A 132 -10.67 -13.90 -9.03
N GLY A 133 -11.80 -14.02 -8.32
CA GLY A 133 -12.15 -15.22 -7.54
C GLY A 133 -11.34 -15.40 -6.25
N LYS A 134 -10.78 -14.32 -5.68
CA LYS A 134 -10.08 -14.35 -4.40
C LYS A 134 -10.75 -13.42 -3.40
N LEU A 135 -10.51 -13.68 -2.11
CA LEU A 135 -11.06 -12.96 -0.94
C LEU A 135 -10.98 -11.42 -0.99
N HIS A 136 -10.05 -10.84 -1.75
CA HIS A 136 -9.97 -9.39 -1.96
C HIS A 136 -10.87 -8.88 -3.08
N HIS A 137 -10.94 -9.59 -4.21
CA HIS A 137 -11.86 -9.29 -5.29
C HIS A 137 -13.30 -9.46 -4.81
N ASP A 138 -13.60 -10.58 -4.16
CA ASP A 138 -14.95 -10.85 -3.64
C ASP A 138 -15.33 -9.84 -2.54
N CYS A 139 -14.36 -9.40 -1.74
CA CYS A 139 -14.59 -8.30 -0.81
C CYS A 139 -14.89 -6.99 -1.51
N TYR A 140 -14.20 -6.70 -2.61
CA TYR A 140 -14.41 -5.49 -3.38
C TYR A 140 -15.79 -5.50 -4.03
N GLU A 141 -16.14 -6.57 -4.75
CA GLU A 141 -17.44 -6.74 -5.41
C GLU A 141 -18.59 -6.72 -4.42
N ARG A 142 -18.49 -7.49 -3.32
CA ARG A 142 -19.51 -7.47 -2.26
C ARG A 142 -19.69 -6.08 -1.67
N LYS A 143 -18.59 -5.36 -1.40
CA LYS A 143 -18.65 -3.99 -0.85
C LYS A 143 -19.15 -2.97 -1.87
N ALA A 144 -18.89 -3.18 -3.16
CA ALA A 144 -19.42 -2.35 -4.22
C ALA A 144 -20.93 -2.57 -4.41
N ALA A 145 -21.39 -3.83 -4.28
CA ALA A 145 -22.80 -4.21 -4.36
C ALA A 145 -23.64 -3.70 -3.17
N GLU A 146 -23.03 -3.43 -2.01
CA GLU A 146 -23.69 -2.83 -0.83
C GLU A 146 -24.25 -1.40 -1.09
N GLY A 147 -24.06 -0.81 -2.27
CA GLY A 147 -24.61 0.51 -2.64
C GLY A 147 -23.99 1.69 -1.87
N LYS A 148 -22.92 1.44 -1.10
CA LYS A 148 -22.22 2.44 -0.30
C LYS A 148 -21.32 3.31 -1.17
N ASN A 149 -20.73 4.34 -0.57
CA ASN A 149 -19.75 5.20 -1.24
C ASN A 149 -18.69 4.36 -1.95
N LYS A 150 -18.38 4.69 -3.22
CA LYS A 150 -17.36 4.02 -4.05
C LYS A 150 -16.01 3.88 -3.34
N MET A 151 -15.64 4.81 -2.47
CA MET A 151 -14.39 4.76 -1.69
C MET A 151 -14.39 3.75 -0.54
N SER A 152 -15.55 3.17 -0.18
CA SER A 152 -15.66 2.17 0.88
C SER A 152 -15.09 0.81 0.48
N ALA A 153 -15.27 0.38 -0.78
CA ALA A 153 -14.75 -0.88 -1.28
C ALA A 153 -13.19 -0.90 -1.32
N PRO A 154 -12.50 0.10 -1.90
CA PRO A 154 -11.04 0.19 -1.80
C PRO A 154 -10.53 0.27 -0.36
N ASN A 155 -11.28 0.91 0.54
CA ASN A 155 -10.92 1.01 1.95
C ASN A 155 -10.97 -0.35 2.67
N ALA A 156 -12.00 -1.15 2.38
CA ALA A 156 -12.11 -2.51 2.91
C ALA A 156 -10.99 -3.42 2.39
N VAL A 157 -10.60 -3.31 1.12
CA VAL A 157 -9.49 -4.07 0.56
C VAL A 157 -8.16 -3.69 1.24
N ARG A 158 -7.90 -2.39 1.46
CA ARG A 158 -6.73 -1.91 2.21
C ARG A 158 -6.64 -2.53 3.60
N ALA A 159 -7.75 -2.52 4.34
CA ALA A 159 -7.79 -3.14 5.67
C ALA A 159 -7.49 -4.64 5.60
N LYS A 160 -8.10 -5.38 4.66
CA LYS A 160 -7.82 -6.81 4.48
C LYS A 160 -6.34 -7.09 4.14
N LEU A 161 -5.71 -6.25 3.31
CA LEU A 161 -4.29 -6.41 2.97
C LEU A 161 -3.40 -6.26 4.21
N VAL A 162 -3.66 -5.25 5.04
CA VAL A 162 -2.97 -5.08 6.32
C VAL A 162 -3.14 -6.32 7.21
N HIS A 163 -4.37 -6.80 7.37
CA HIS A 163 -4.62 -8.00 8.18
C HIS A 163 -3.83 -9.22 7.68
N ARG A 164 -3.71 -9.40 6.37
CA ARG A 164 -2.91 -10.50 5.79
C ARG A 164 -1.42 -10.35 6.06
N MET A 165 -0.87 -9.15 5.86
CA MET A 165 0.55 -8.88 6.14
C MET A 165 0.88 -9.19 7.61
N PHE A 166 0.01 -8.77 8.54
CA PHE A 166 0.16 -9.10 9.96
C PHE A 166 0.03 -10.60 10.25
N ALA A 167 -0.88 -11.31 9.58
CA ALA A 167 -1.06 -12.74 9.76
C ALA A 167 0.15 -13.56 9.28
N VAL A 168 0.67 -13.24 8.09
CA VAL A 168 1.87 -13.88 7.50
C VAL A 168 3.07 -13.75 8.45
N ILE A 169 3.28 -12.55 8.98
CA ILE A 169 4.35 -12.29 9.94
C ILE A 169 4.11 -13.00 11.27
N ARG A 170 2.91 -12.89 11.84
CA ARG A 170 2.58 -13.49 13.14
C ARG A 170 2.68 -15.01 13.12
N ASN A 171 2.24 -15.64 12.05
CA ASN A 171 2.26 -17.10 11.90
C ASN A 171 3.61 -17.61 11.40
N ASN A 172 4.53 -16.72 11.02
CA ASN A 172 5.83 -17.03 10.44
C ASN A 172 5.74 -17.98 9.22
N GLN A 173 4.69 -17.80 8.41
CA GLN A 173 4.36 -18.67 7.27
C GLN A 173 4.10 -17.82 6.03
N ASP A 174 4.56 -18.31 4.88
CA ASP A 174 4.29 -17.68 3.59
C ASP A 174 2.78 -17.64 3.32
N TYR A 175 2.35 -16.62 2.58
CA TYR A 175 0.95 -16.49 2.20
C TYR A 175 0.52 -17.66 1.32
N GLN A 176 -0.40 -18.48 1.83
CA GLN A 176 -1.05 -19.54 1.07
C GLN A 176 -2.42 -19.07 0.59
N LYS A 177 -2.65 -19.22 -0.72
CA LYS A 177 -3.89 -18.76 -1.35
C LYS A 177 -5.09 -19.61 -0.92
N ASP A 178 -4.92 -20.93 -0.92
CA ASP A 178 -5.97 -21.90 -0.62
C ASP A 178 -5.72 -22.52 0.76
N TYR A 179 -5.58 -21.66 1.77
CA TYR A 179 -5.35 -22.10 3.14
C TYR A 179 -6.60 -22.77 3.71
N VAL A 180 -6.52 -24.08 3.93
CA VAL A 180 -7.53 -24.85 4.67
C VAL A 180 -7.14 -24.81 6.14
N ASN A 181 -8.02 -24.28 6.99
CA ASN A 181 -7.77 -24.28 8.42
C ASN A 181 -7.77 -25.74 8.92
N ALA A 182 -6.69 -26.18 9.54
CA ALA A 182 -6.55 -27.57 10.00
C ALA A 182 -7.48 -27.93 11.19
N LEU A 183 -8.27 -26.96 11.69
CA LEU A 183 -9.15 -27.08 12.85
C LEU A 183 -10.64 -26.90 12.49
N VAL A 184 -11.07 -27.36 11.31
CA VAL A 184 -12.52 -27.51 11.01
C VAL A 184 -13.05 -28.74 11.72
#